data_AF-A0A0B7KET5-F1
#
_entry.id   AF-A0A0B7KET5-F1
#
_cell.length_a   1.000
_cell.length_b   1.000
_cell.length_c   1.000
_cell.angle_alpha   90.00
_cell.angle_beta   90.00
_cell.angle_gamma   90.00
#
_symmetry.space_group_name_H-M   'P 1'
#
loop_
_entity.id
_entity.type
_entity.pdbx_description
1 polymer ?
#
loop_
_entity_poly.entity_id
_entity_poly.type
_entity_poly.pdbx_seq_one_letter_code
_entity_poly.pdbx_strand_id
1 'polypeptide(L)'
;MADYRSAPADGGHAVVLTNYEPKSLTFLNSWGTSWGNEGSFSIEDHTVLELDVETARMSFYDVFWVEGDLKDAEKKAFDIKVNKKLREEVNNHPGLRELEAHCPNCRHNSLIVDFRGDIRESALYARAGLEVTM
;
A
#
# COMPACT_ATOMS: atom_id res chain seq x y z
N MET A 1 14.40 0.71 -30.01
CA MET A 1 14.22 1.14 -28.61
C MET A 1 15.31 2.17 -28.34
N ALA A 2 14.94 3.44 -28.19
CA ALA A 2 15.89 4.51 -27.88
C ALA A 2 16.22 4.48 -26.38
N ASP A 3 17.47 4.78 -26.05
CA ASP A 3 18.00 4.78 -24.68
C ASP A 3 17.34 5.93 -23.88
N TYR A 4 16.54 5.60 -22.86
CA TYR A 4 15.79 6.57 -22.04
C TYR A 4 16.70 7.62 -21.37
N ARG A 5 18.00 7.34 -21.27
CA ARG A 5 19.01 8.23 -20.67
C ARG A 5 19.43 9.41 -21.55
N SER A 6 18.91 9.52 -22.78
CA SER A 6 19.31 10.56 -23.74
C SER A 6 18.31 11.71 -23.88
N ALA A 7 17.18 11.68 -23.17
CA ALA A 7 16.24 12.80 -23.15
C ALA A 7 16.81 13.97 -22.32
N PRO A 8 16.62 15.23 -22.74
CA PRO A 8 16.94 16.39 -21.90
C PRO A 8 16.21 16.25 -20.55
N ALA A 9 16.80 16.81 -19.50
CA ALA A 9 16.32 16.74 -18.11
C ALA A 9 15.02 17.57 -17.89
N ASP A 10 14.03 17.38 -18.77
CA ASP A 10 12.69 17.91 -18.58
C ASP A 10 12.03 17.14 -17.43
N GLY A 11 11.50 17.90 -16.47
CA GLY A 11 11.15 17.43 -15.13
C GLY A 11 10.27 16.19 -15.10
N GLY A 12 10.84 15.07 -14.65
CA GLY A 12 10.09 13.91 -14.17
C GLY A 12 9.78 14.04 -12.68
N HIS A 13 8.69 13.42 -12.24
CA HIS A 13 8.30 13.39 -10.83
C HIS A 13 7.88 11.98 -10.42
N ALA A 14 8.38 11.52 -9.28
CA ALA A 14 8.05 10.20 -8.75
C ALA A 14 6.97 10.32 -7.66
N VAL A 15 5.98 9.44 -7.72
CA VAL A 15 4.88 9.33 -6.75
C VAL A 15 4.70 7.87 -6.35
N VAL A 16 4.08 7.63 -5.20
CA VAL A 16 3.91 6.29 -4.65
C VAL A 16 2.45 5.86 -4.75
N LEU A 17 2.15 4.77 -5.44
CA LEU A 17 0.82 4.17 -5.42
C LEU A 17 0.53 3.61 -4.01
N THR A 18 -0.55 4.07 -3.38
CA THR A 18 -0.91 3.70 -2.01
C THR A 18 -2.27 3.02 -1.87
N ASN A 19 -3.16 3.17 -2.87
CA ASN A 19 -4.42 2.45 -2.96
C ASN A 19 -4.75 2.11 -4.41
N TYR A 20 -5.39 0.96 -4.61
CA TYR A 20 -5.87 0.47 -5.90
C TYR A 20 -7.32 -0.01 -5.75
N GLU A 21 -8.22 0.60 -6.51
CA GLU A 21 -9.63 0.24 -6.61
C GLU A 21 -9.99 0.02 -8.08
N PRO A 22 -11.08 -0.70 -8.42
CA PRO A 22 -11.41 -1.06 -9.81
C PRO A 22 -11.49 0.09 -10.83
N LYS A 23 -11.57 1.34 -10.38
CA LYS A 23 -11.61 2.55 -11.21
C LYS A 23 -10.84 3.73 -10.60
N SER A 24 -9.89 3.44 -9.71
CA SER A 24 -9.14 4.49 -9.03
C SER A 24 -7.76 4.03 -8.58
N LEU A 25 -6.73 4.77 -9.01
CA LEU A 25 -5.37 4.68 -8.53
C LEU A 25 -5.07 5.88 -7.64
N THR A 26 -4.72 5.67 -6.37
CA THR A 26 -4.38 6.76 -5.45
C THR A 26 -2.89 6.82 -5.19
N PHE A 27 -2.31 7.98 -5.46
CA PHE A 27 -0.88 8.25 -5.34
C PHE A 27 -0.59 9.24 -4.21
N LEU A 28 0.46 8.98 -3.44
CA LEU A 28 1.05 9.89 -2.47
C LEU A 28 2.18 10.68 -3.12
N ASN A 29 2.16 12.00 -2.94
CA ASN A 29 3.15 12.94 -3.45
C ASN A 29 4.09 13.42 -2.31
N SER A 30 5.26 13.95 -2.68
CA SER A 30 6.26 14.52 -1.78
C SER A 30 6.13 16.05 -1.58
N TRP A 31 5.09 16.69 -2.13
CA TRP A 31 4.89 18.15 -2.01
C TRP A 31 4.21 18.61 -0.70
N GLY A 32 4.03 17.69 0.24
CA GLY A 32 3.46 17.98 1.56
C GLY A 32 1.94 17.89 1.61
N THR A 33 1.40 17.89 2.82
CA THR A 33 -0.02 17.62 3.08
C THR A 33 -0.97 18.73 2.63
N SER A 34 -0.47 19.94 2.40
CA SER A 34 -1.28 21.06 1.90
C SER A 34 -1.59 20.97 0.40
N TRP A 35 -1.00 20.01 -0.31
CA TRP A 35 -1.23 19.81 -1.74
C TRP A 35 -2.21 18.65 -1.99
N GLY A 36 -3.09 18.80 -2.99
CA GLY A 36 -4.06 17.76 -3.33
C GLY A 36 -5.02 17.46 -2.17
N ASN A 37 -5.29 16.18 -1.96
CA ASN A 37 -6.03 15.66 -0.81
C ASN A 37 -5.05 15.11 0.23
N GLU A 38 -4.65 15.94 1.19
CA GLU A 38 -3.68 15.58 2.24
C GLU A 38 -2.34 15.06 1.70
N GLY A 39 -1.84 15.65 0.61
CA GLY A 39 -0.60 15.24 -0.08
C GLY A 39 -0.80 14.12 -1.09
N SER A 40 -2.04 13.67 -1.32
CA SER A 40 -2.37 12.58 -2.24
C SER A 40 -3.28 13.05 -3.38
N PHE A 41 -3.35 12.28 -4.45
CA PHE A 41 -4.30 12.46 -5.55
C PHE A 41 -4.75 11.11 -6.09
N SER A 42 -5.92 11.07 -6.74
CA SER A 42 -6.46 9.86 -7.35
C SER A 42 -6.76 10.10 -8.82
N ILE A 43 -6.55 9.09 -9.65
CA ILE A 43 -6.86 9.09 -11.08
C ILE A 43 -7.64 7.83 -11.44
N GLU A 44 -8.35 7.84 -12.56
CA GLU A 44 -9.12 6.68 -13.01
C GLU A 44 -8.20 5.50 -13.38
N ASP A 45 -7.23 5.77 -14.26
CA ASP A 45 -6.19 4.82 -14.68
C ASP A 45 -4.95 5.57 -15.22
N HIS A 46 -3.90 4.83 -15.60
CA HIS A 46 -2.63 5.40 -16.06
C HIS A 46 -2.74 6.26 -17.32
N THR A 47 -3.75 6.05 -18.18
CA THR A 47 -3.92 6.79 -19.45
C THR A 47 -4.17 8.28 -19.20
N VAL A 48 -4.70 8.64 -18.03
CA VAL A 48 -4.87 10.03 -17.60
C VAL A 48 -3.53 10.76 -17.46
N LEU A 49 -2.44 10.04 -17.22
CA LEU A 49 -1.08 10.58 -17.07
C LEU A 49 -0.28 10.51 -18.38
N GLU A 50 -0.85 9.92 -19.44
CA GLU A 50 -0.22 9.84 -20.75
C GLU A 50 -0.77 10.96 -21.63
N LEU A 51 0.09 11.93 -21.97
CA LEU A 51 -0.26 13.05 -22.84
C LEU A 51 0.71 13.06 -24.01
N ASP A 52 0.19 13.06 -25.24
CA ASP A 52 0.97 13.27 -26.46
C ASP A 52 0.25 14.29 -27.33
N VAL A 53 0.44 15.56 -27.00
CA VAL A 53 -0.04 16.70 -27.78
C VAL A 53 1.14 17.58 -28.19
N GLU A 54 0.98 18.37 -29.26
CA GLU A 54 2.08 19.18 -29.82
C GLU A 54 2.77 20.10 -28.79
N THR A 55 2.06 20.49 -27.73
CA THR A 55 2.52 21.39 -26.68
C THR A 55 3.00 20.71 -25.40
N ALA A 56 2.75 19.41 -25.22
CA ALA A 56 3.11 18.67 -24.01
C ALA A 56 3.19 17.17 -24.28
N ARG A 57 4.31 16.56 -23.84
CA ARG A 57 4.49 15.12 -23.80
C ARG A 57 4.71 14.66 -22.36
N MET A 58 3.85 13.78 -21.88
CA MET A 58 3.98 13.12 -20.58
C MET A 58 3.85 11.61 -20.80
N SER A 59 4.80 10.85 -20.26
CA SER A 59 4.76 9.40 -20.26
C SER A 59 4.73 8.91 -18.83
N PHE A 60 3.81 7.99 -18.55
CA PHE A 60 3.75 7.31 -17.27
C PHE A 60 4.58 6.03 -17.32
N TYR A 61 5.35 5.78 -16.28
CA TYR A 61 6.17 4.58 -16.15
C TYR A 61 5.91 3.92 -14.81
N ASP A 62 5.51 2.66 -14.86
CA ASP A 62 5.42 1.83 -13.66
C ASP A 62 6.81 1.43 -13.19
N VAL A 63 7.17 1.93 -12.01
CA VAL A 63 8.40 1.54 -11.31
C VAL A 63 7.99 0.83 -10.02
N PHE A 64 8.49 -0.38 -9.83
CA PHE A 64 8.26 -1.16 -8.63
C PHE A 64 9.59 -1.48 -7.95
N TRP A 65 9.51 -1.70 -6.64
CA TRP A 65 10.59 -2.28 -5.84
C TRP A 65 10.05 -3.51 -5.13
N VAL A 66 10.93 -4.44 -4.80
CA VAL A 66 10.56 -5.60 -3.98
C VAL A 66 10.92 -5.34 -2.51
N GLU A 67 10.32 -6.08 -1.60
CA GLU A 67 10.63 -5.97 -0.16
C GLU A 67 12.13 -6.22 0.12
N GLY A 68 12.79 -7.03 -0.71
CA GLY A 68 14.23 -7.26 -0.64
C GLY A 68 15.07 -5.99 -0.82
N ASP A 69 14.55 -4.98 -1.53
CA ASP A 69 15.24 -3.72 -1.81
C ASP A 69 15.08 -2.71 -0.66
N LEU A 70 14.11 -2.94 0.24
CA LEU A 70 13.85 -2.06 1.37
C LEU A 70 14.93 -2.23 2.45
N LYS A 71 15.34 -1.10 3.02
CA LYS A 71 16.24 -1.09 4.17
C LYS A 71 15.52 -1.63 5.39
N ASP A 72 16.26 -2.24 6.31
CA ASP A 72 15.69 -2.75 7.57
C ASP A 72 14.97 -1.67 8.39
N ALA A 73 15.45 -0.42 8.30
CA ALA A 73 14.80 0.72 8.95
C ALA A 73 13.41 1.02 8.36
N GLU A 74 13.23 0.89 7.04
CA GLU A 74 11.95 1.13 6.35
C GLU A 74 10.96 0.03 6.69
N LYS A 75 11.40 -1.24 6.69
CA LYS A 75 10.60 -2.39 7.13
C LYS A 75 10.15 -2.22 8.57
N LYS A 76 11.06 -1.83 9.46
CA LYS A 76 10.74 -1.59 10.87
C LYS A 76 9.75 -0.44 11.07
N ALA A 77 9.88 0.65 10.30
CA ALA A 77 8.94 1.76 10.36
C ALA A 77 7.53 1.34 9.91
N PHE A 78 7.44 0.52 8.87
CA PHE A 78 6.18 -0.09 8.44
C PHE A 78 5.59 -0.98 9.54
N ASP A 79 6.35 -1.91 10.09
CA ASP A 79 5.92 -2.80 11.18
C ASP A 79 5.36 -2.01 12.37
N ILE A 80 6.05 -0.94 12.79
CA ILE A 80 5.59 -0.06 13.88
C ILE A 80 4.25 0.59 13.54
N LYS A 81 4.10 1.12 12.32
CA LYS A 81 2.86 1.76 11.87
C LYS A 81 1.70 0.77 11.82
N VAL A 82 1.91 -0.43 11.27
CA VAL A 82 0.88 -1.47 11.18
C VAL A 82 0.50 -1.94 12.58
N ASN A 83 1.47 -2.23 13.44
CA ASN A 83 1.22 -2.61 14.84
C ASN A 83 0.40 -1.55 15.57
N LYS A 84 0.71 -0.26 15.37
CA LYS A 84 -0.05 0.84 15.98
C LYS A 84 -1.51 0.83 15.51
N LYS A 85 -1.74 0.77 14.19
CA LYS A 85 -3.10 0.76 13.63
C LYS A 85 -3.88 -0.47 14.07
N LEU A 86 -3.26 -1.65 14.06
CA LEU A 86 -3.90 -2.89 14.50
C LEU A 86 -4.29 -2.83 15.99
N ARG A 87 -3.45 -2.23 16.84
CA ARG A 87 -3.80 -1.98 18.25
C ARG A 87 -4.98 -1.04 18.39
N GLU A 88 -5.03 0.03 17.61
CA GLU A 88 -6.16 0.98 17.61
C GLU A 88 -7.47 0.28 17.21
N GLU A 89 -7.47 -0.50 16.14
CA GLU A 89 -8.64 -1.27 15.68
C GLU A 89 -9.10 -2.30 16.72
N VAL A 90 -8.18 -3.08 17.29
CA VAL A 90 -8.50 -4.07 18.32
C VAL A 90 -9.06 -3.40 19.58
N ASN A 91 -8.57 -2.23 19.96
CA ASN A 91 -9.10 -1.48 21.10
C ASN A 91 -10.49 -0.88 20.80
N ASN A 92 -10.74 -0.44 19.57
CA ASN A 92 -12.04 0.06 19.14
C ASN A 92 -13.09 -1.06 19.03
N HIS A 93 -12.64 -2.29 18.80
CA HIS A 93 -13.49 -3.46 18.62
C HIS A 93 -13.10 -4.59 19.60
N PRO A 94 -13.38 -4.45 20.90
CA PRO A 94 -12.97 -5.42 21.91
C PRO A 94 -13.54 -6.83 21.65
N GLY A 95 -14.71 -6.93 21.03
CA GLY A 95 -15.32 -8.21 20.63
C GLY A 95 -14.51 -9.02 19.61
N LEU A 96 -13.53 -8.42 18.91
CA LEU A 96 -12.60 -9.17 18.06
C LEU A 96 -11.71 -10.12 18.85
N ARG A 97 -11.40 -9.80 20.12
CA ARG A 97 -10.64 -10.68 21.02
C ARG A 97 -11.48 -11.82 21.59
N GLU A 98 -12.79 -11.68 21.52
CA GLU A 98 -13.76 -12.66 22.04
C GLU A 98 -14.30 -13.55 20.93
N LEU A 99 -14.07 -13.20 19.66
CA LEU A 99 -14.37 -14.07 18.52
C LEU A 99 -13.38 -15.24 18.50
N GLU A 100 -13.80 -16.38 19.04
CA GLU A 100 -13.25 -17.69 18.68
C GLU A 100 -13.64 -18.03 17.23
N ALA A 101 -13.15 -17.25 16.27
CA ALA A 101 -13.36 -17.54 14.86
C ALA A 101 -12.56 -18.79 14.49
N HIS A 102 -13.26 -19.91 14.31
CA HIS A 102 -12.65 -21.15 13.86
C HIS A 102 -12.58 -21.13 12.34
N CYS A 103 -11.39 -21.32 11.77
CA CYS A 103 -11.28 -21.50 10.34
C CYS A 103 -12.06 -22.76 9.91
N PRO A 104 -13.03 -22.69 8.99
CA PRO A 104 -13.83 -23.84 8.59
C PRO A 104 -13.01 -24.92 7.86
N ASN A 105 -11.83 -24.55 7.34
CA ASN A 105 -10.95 -25.46 6.60
C ASN A 105 -9.91 -26.14 7.52
N CYS A 106 -9.13 -25.37 8.29
CA CYS A 106 -8.07 -25.93 9.14
C CYS A 106 -8.44 -26.12 10.61
N ARG A 107 -9.65 -25.68 11.03
CA ARG A 107 -10.17 -25.76 12.41
C ARG A 107 -9.30 -25.11 13.49
N HIS A 108 -8.35 -24.27 13.09
CA HIS A 108 -7.55 -23.49 14.02
C HIS A 108 -8.35 -22.27 14.49
N ASN A 109 -8.18 -21.90 15.75
CA ASN A 109 -8.73 -20.67 16.27
C ASN A 109 -8.02 -19.48 15.63
N SER A 110 -8.76 -18.39 15.43
CA SER A 110 -8.17 -17.12 15.06
C SER A 110 -7.23 -16.67 16.17
N LEU A 111 -5.92 -16.76 15.93
CA LEU A 111 -4.85 -16.17 16.73
C LEU A 111 -4.95 -14.63 16.93
N ILE A 112 -6.01 -13.94 16.45
CA ILE A 112 -6.26 -12.53 16.79
C ILE A 112 -6.52 -12.38 18.29
N VAL A 113 -7.02 -13.45 18.92
CA VAL A 113 -7.14 -13.60 20.37
C VAL A 113 -5.76 -13.55 21.05
N ASP A 114 -4.71 -14.04 20.38
CA ASP A 114 -3.33 -14.07 20.89
C ASP A 114 -2.53 -12.81 20.55
N PHE A 115 -3.10 -11.86 19.78
CA PHE A 115 -2.40 -10.64 19.40
C PHE A 115 -2.19 -9.71 20.61
N ARG A 116 -0.97 -9.70 21.15
CA ARG A 116 -0.55 -8.83 22.26
C ARG A 116 0.07 -7.50 21.82
N GLY A 117 0.11 -7.24 20.52
CA GLY A 117 0.61 -5.97 19.98
C GLY A 117 1.88 -6.08 19.12
N ASP A 118 2.40 -7.28 18.85
CA ASP A 118 3.49 -7.50 17.90
C ASP A 118 3.11 -8.58 16.87
N ILE A 119 3.05 -8.19 15.60
CA ILE A 119 2.77 -9.08 14.46
C ILE A 119 3.82 -10.20 14.35
N ARG A 120 5.05 -10.00 14.84
CA ARG A 120 6.09 -11.05 14.84
C ARG A 120 5.88 -12.11 15.91
N GLU A 121 5.21 -11.80 17.02
CA GLU A 121 4.73 -12.84 17.96
C GLU A 121 3.52 -13.60 17.39
N SER A 122 2.82 -12.97 16.44
CA SER A 122 1.67 -13.54 15.73
C SER A 122 2.04 -14.06 14.32
N ALA A 123 3.31 -14.43 14.10
CA ALA A 123 3.96 -14.66 12.78
C ALA A 123 3.34 -15.76 11.87
N LEU A 124 2.14 -16.24 12.14
CA LEU A 124 1.34 -17.04 11.22
C LEU A 124 0.32 -16.21 10.41
N TYR A 125 0.19 -14.89 10.64
CA TYR A 125 -1.00 -14.15 10.19
C TYR A 125 -1.07 -13.54 8.80
N ALA A 126 0.00 -13.50 8.01
CA ALA A 126 -0.06 -12.91 6.68
C ALA A 126 -0.12 -13.97 5.57
N ARG A 127 -1.09 -14.87 5.63
CA ARG A 127 -1.49 -15.67 4.46
C ARG A 127 -2.99 -15.97 4.36
N ALA A 128 -3.81 -15.17 5.03
CA ALA A 128 -5.25 -15.16 4.83
C ALA A 128 -5.68 -13.79 4.27
N GLY A 129 -5.15 -13.45 3.08
CA GLY A 129 -5.90 -12.59 2.19
C GLY A 129 -7.12 -13.39 1.75
N LEU A 130 -8.32 -12.95 2.13
CA LEU A 130 -9.54 -13.42 1.50
C LEU A 130 -9.44 -13.12 0.01
N GLU A 131 -9.15 -14.14 -0.81
CA GLU A 131 -9.64 -14.15 -2.19
C GLU A 131 -11.17 -14.28 -2.10
N VAL A 132 -11.87 -13.14 -2.11
CA VAL A 132 -13.24 -13.13 -2.61
C VAL A 132 -13.12 -12.94 -4.12
N THR A 133 -12.94 -14.05 -4.83
CA THR A 133 -13.23 -14.11 -6.25
C THR A 133 -14.76 -14.11 -6.39
N MET A 134 -15.29 -13.09 -7.05
CA MET A 134 -16.54 -13.18 -7.79
C MET A 134 -16.23 -13.02 -9.27
#